data_AF-A0A0R2E4H5-F1
#
_entry.id   AF-A0A0R2E4H5-F1
#
_cell.length_a   1.000
_cell.length_b   1.000
_cell.length_c   1.000
_cell.angle_alpha   90.00
_cell.angle_beta   90.00
_cell.angle_gamma   90.00
#
_symmetry.space_group_name_H-M   'P 1'
#
loop_
_entity.id
_entity.type
_entity.pdbx_description
1 polymer ?
#
loop_
_entity_poly.entity_id
_entity_poly.type
_entity_poly.pdbx_seq_one_letter_code
_entity_poly.pdbx_strand_id
1 'polypeptide(L)' 'MVVEDVLSKEKIEADLEHESISSAPGLRTDIIVSAENFKMQFEKFEMDPEIHFVFLHNIVSENEIKEKLIPVIKELSE' A
#
# COMPACT_ATOMS: atom_id res chain seq x y z
N MET A 1 3.18 2.22 -12.74
CA MET A 1 2.21 1.20 -12.19
C MET A 1 0.85 1.85 -11.99
N VAL A 2 -0.26 1.12 -11.82
CA VAL A 2 -1.60 1.75 -11.67
C VAL A 2 -1.67 2.69 -10.45
N VAL A 3 -1.02 2.30 -9.35
CA VAL A 3 -0.93 3.12 -8.13
C VAL A 3 -0.22 4.45 -8.37
N GLU A 4 0.93 4.41 -9.04
CA GLU A 4 1.71 5.60 -9.42
C GLU A 4 0.90 6.57 -10.28
N ASP A 5 0.10 6.05 -11.22
CA ASP A 5 -0.75 6.87 -12.08
C ASP A 5 -1.85 7.60 -11.28
N VAL A 6 -2.48 6.90 -10.33
CA VAL A 6 -3.47 7.48 -9.42
C VAL A 6 -2.85 8.56 -8.53
N LEU A 7 -1.67 8.30 -7.95
CA LEU A 7 -0.97 9.27 -7.10
C LEU A 7 -0.54 10.51 -7.90
N SER A 8 -0.01 10.32 -9.10
CA SER A 8 0.38 11.39 -10.01
C SER A 8 -0.82 12.27 -10.40
N LYS A 9 -1.98 11.66 -10.69
CA LYS A 9 -3.24 12.37 -10.96
C LYS A 9 -3.70 13.23 -9.78
N GLU A 10 -3.54 12.73 -8.56
CA GLU A 10 -3.87 13.47 -7.34
C GLU A 10 -2.76 14.44 -6.90
N LYS A 11 -1.65 14.53 -7.68
CA LYS A 11 -0.46 15.34 -7.38
C LYS A 11 0.18 15.02 -6.03
N ILE A 12 0.15 13.75 -5.66
CA ILE A 12 0.78 13.23 -4.45
C ILE A 12 2.17 12.74 -4.83
N GLU A 13 3.19 13.31 -4.19
CA GLU A 13 4.55 12.79 -4.26
C GLU A 13 4.70 11.67 -3.22
N ALA A 14 4.93 10.45 -3.69
CA ALA A 14 5.15 9.28 -2.84
C ALA A 14 6.28 8.44 -3.43
N ASP A 15 7.10 7.88 -2.55
CA ASP A 15 8.13 6.92 -2.94
C ASP A 15 7.51 5.52 -3.02
N LEU A 16 7.64 4.87 -4.16
CA LEU A 16 6.97 3.62 -4.49
C LEU A 16 8.02 2.55 -4.77
N GLU A 17 8.22 1.66 -3.81
CA GLU A 17 9.05 0.47 -3.99
C GLU A 17 8.19 -0.78 -4.20
N HIS A 18 8.55 -1.58 -5.21
CA HIS A 18 7.92 -2.87 -5.45
C HIS A 18 8.85 -3.99 -4.99
N GLU A 19 8.50 -4.55 -3.84
CA GLU A 19 9.26 -5.59 -3.15
C GLU A 19 8.45 -6.89 -3.02
N SER A 20 9.15 -7.98 -2.73
CA SER A 20 8.50 -9.26 -2.45
C SER A 20 8.01 -9.32 -1.01
N ILE A 21 6.94 -10.08 -0.74
CA ILE A 21 6.39 -10.23 0.63
C ILE A 21 7.41 -10.74 1.65
N SER A 22 8.41 -11.52 1.22
CA SER A 22 9.49 -12.00 2.08
C SER A 22 10.40 -10.89 2.61
N SER A 23 10.52 -9.77 1.90
CA SER A 23 11.31 -8.61 2.33
C SER A 23 10.52 -7.70 3.27
N ALA A 24 9.20 -7.82 3.28
CA ALA A 24 8.30 -6.96 4.03
C ALA A 24 8.63 -6.79 5.53
N PRO A 25 8.96 -7.84 6.31
CA PRO A 25 9.27 -7.70 7.74
C PRO A 25 10.57 -6.94 8.07
N GLY A 26 11.24 -6.33 7.08
CA GLY A 26 12.35 -5.40 7.29
C GLY A 26 12.23 -4.08 6.54
N LEU A 27 11.10 -3.85 5.84
CA LEU A 27 10.89 -2.60 5.11
C LEU A 27 10.56 -1.47 6.07
N ARG A 28 11.17 -0.31 5.83
CA ARG A 28 10.80 0.95 6.47
C ARG A 28 9.93 1.74 5.51
N THR A 29 8.64 1.47 5.55
CA THR A 29 7.62 2.16 4.76
C THR A 29 6.44 2.50 5.65
N ASP A 30 5.73 3.58 5.34
CA ASP A 30 4.52 3.95 6.08
C ASP A 30 3.30 3.14 5.62
N ILE A 31 3.28 2.73 4.35
CA ILE A 31 2.13 2.03 3.74
C ILE A 31 2.61 0.82 2.94
N ILE A 32 1.92 -0.31 3.12
CA ILE A 32 2.05 -1.50 2.29
C ILE A 32 0.74 -1.72 1.55
N VAL A 33 0.82 -1.67 0.21
CA VAL A 33 -0.31 -1.97 -0.67
C VAL A 33 -0.15 -3.38 -1.20
N SER A 34 -1.13 -4.24 -0.96
CA SER A 34 -1.10 -5.63 -1.42
C SER A 34 -2.47 -6.12 -1.83
N ALA A 35 -2.54 -7.20 -2.63
CA ALA A 35 -3.80 -7.87 -2.89
C ALA A 35 -4.33 -8.55 -1.62
N GLU A 36 -5.65 -8.60 -1.43
CA GLU A 36 -6.25 -9.21 -0.21
C GLU A 36 -5.85 -10.68 -0.04
N ASN A 37 -5.61 -11.39 -1.14
CA ASN A 37 -5.16 -12.79 -1.13
C ASN A 37 -3.86 -12.99 -0.34
N PHE A 38 -3.02 -11.97 -0.25
CA PHE A 38 -1.77 -12.00 0.50
C PHE A 38 -1.93 -11.69 1.98
N LYS A 39 -3.11 -11.24 2.43
CA LYS A 39 -3.37 -10.91 3.84
C LYS A 39 -3.00 -12.05 4.78
N MET A 40 -3.39 -13.27 4.46
CA MET A 40 -3.05 -14.47 5.24
C MET A 40 -1.54 -14.75 5.28
N GLN A 41 -0.80 -14.33 4.26
CA GLN A 41 0.66 -14.44 4.28
C GLN A 41 1.28 -13.38 5.17
N PHE A 42 0.80 -12.13 5.12
CA PHE A 42 1.24 -11.06 6.00
C PHE A 42 0.97 -11.37 7.48
N GLU A 43 -0.14 -12.01 7.82
CA GLU A 43 -0.44 -12.45 9.20
C GLU A 43 0.57 -13.46 9.75
N LYS A 44 1.37 -14.12 8.89
CA LYS A 44 2.45 -15.02 9.33
C LYS A 44 3.75 -14.31 9.63
N PHE A 45 3.90 -13.06 9.16
CA PHE A 45 5.07 -12.24 9.40
C PHE A 45 4.77 -11.25 10.52
N GLU A 46 5.74 -11.03 11.41
CA GLU A 46 5.65 -9.94 12.38
C GLU A 46 5.97 -8.64 11.65
N MET A 47 4.92 -7.91 11.31
CA MET A 47 5.01 -6.60 10.67
C MET A 47 4.97 -5.51 11.74
N ASP A 48 5.64 -4.40 11.47
CA ASP A 48 5.63 -3.26 12.38
C ASP A 48 4.20 -2.67 12.46
N PRO A 49 3.63 -2.51 13.67
CA PRO A 49 2.28 -1.99 13.85
C PRO A 49 2.11 -0.55 13.39
N GLU A 50 3.19 0.19 13.17
CA GLU A 50 3.15 1.55 12.62
C GLU A 50 2.86 1.55 11.09
N ILE A 51 2.99 0.40 10.42
CA ILE A 51 2.76 0.28 8.97
C ILE A 51 1.28 0.12 8.65
N HIS A 52 0.78 0.97 7.76
CA HIS A 52 -0.59 0.89 7.27
C HIS A 52 -0.74 -0.12 6.12
N PHE A 53 -1.56 -1.14 6.32
CA PHE A 53 -1.86 -2.14 5.29
C PHE A 53 -3.10 -1.77 4.48
N VAL A 54 -2.92 -1.60 3.17
CA VAL A 54 -4.01 -1.38 2.22
C VAL A 54 -4.19 -2.63 1.38
N PHE A 55 -5.23 -3.39 1.69
CA PHE A 55 -5.61 -4.58 0.91
C PHE A 55 -6.59 -4.23 -0.21
N LEU A 56 -6.15 -4.46 -1.44
CA LEU A 56 -6.94 -4.28 -2.66
C LEU A 56 -7.51 -5.62 -3.12
N HIS A 57 -8.78 -5.64 -3.50
CA HIS A 57 -9.35 -6.78 -4.19
C HIS A 57 -8.82 -6.83 -5.63
N ASN A 58 -8.74 -5.68 -6.30
CA ASN A 58 -8.20 -5.56 -7.64
C ASN A 58 -7.04 -4.54 -7.72
N ILE A 59 -5.81 -5.04 -7.77
CA ILE A 59 -4.58 -4.23 -7.85
C ILE A 59 -4.41 -3.45 -9.18
N VAL A 60 -5.26 -3.71 -10.18
CA VAL A 60 -5.28 -2.94 -11.43
C VAL A 60 -6.45 -1.96 -11.51
N SER A 61 -7.28 -1.87 -10.46
CA SER A 61 -8.42 -0.95 -10.41
C SER A 61 -7.99 0.41 -9.86
N GLU A 62 -7.89 1.41 -10.74
CA GLU A 62 -7.59 2.80 -10.34
C GLU A 62 -8.58 3.34 -9.31
N ASN A 63 -9.88 3.07 -9.49
CA ASN A 63 -10.91 3.54 -8.57
C ASN A 63 -10.75 2.96 -7.18
N GLU A 64 -10.49 1.65 -7.07
CA GLU A 64 -10.33 0.99 -5.77
C GLU A 64 -9.06 1.45 -5.06
N ILE A 65 -7.95 1.57 -5.81
CA ILE A 65 -6.71 2.15 -5.30
C ILE A 65 -7.00 3.54 -4.76
N LYS A 66 -7.69 4.39 -5.53
CA LYS A 66 -7.98 5.76 -5.12
C LYS A 66 -8.82 5.80 -3.84
N GLU A 67 -9.89 5.02 -3.77
CA GLU A 67 -10.80 5.04 -2.61
C GLU A 67 -10.17 4.49 -1.33
N LYS A 68 -9.23 3.53 -1.43
CA LYS A 68 -8.58 2.95 -0.24
C LYS A 68 -7.24 3.58 0.12
N LEU A 69 -6.42 3.93 -0.88
CA LEU A 69 -5.05 4.42 -0.65
C LEU A 69 -5.02 5.92 -0.31
N ILE A 70 -5.77 6.75 -1.04
CA ILE A 70 -5.76 8.20 -0.84
C ILE A 70 -6.16 8.64 0.57
N PRO A 71 -7.22 8.10 1.21
CA PRO A 71 -7.53 8.48 2.59
C PRO A 71 -6.40 8.15 3.55
N VAL A 72 -5.76 6.98 3.43
CA VAL A 72 -4.65 6.55 4.30
C VAL A 72 -3.44 7.48 4.14
N ILE A 73 -3.10 7.86 2.91
CA ILE A 73 -2.00 8.81 2.65
C ILE A 73 -2.31 10.18 3.29
N LYS A 74 -3.56 10.64 3.19
CA LYS A 74 -3.97 11.92 3.79
C LYS A 74 -3.89 11.86 5.31
N GLU A 75 -4.33 10.76 5.93
CA GLU A 75 -4.22 10.56 7.38
C GLU A 75 -2.75 10.57 7.86
N LEU A 76 -1.82 10.07 7.06
CA LEU A 76 -0.37 10.11 7.36
C LEU A 76 0.27 11.49 7.12
N SER A 77 -0.37 12.35 6.33
CA SER A 77 0.14 13.68 5.98
C SER A 77 -0.41 14.82 6.86
N GLU A 78 -1.38 14.53 7.74
CA GLU A 78 -1.98 15.46 8.71
C GLU A 78 -1.27 15.40 10.08
#